data_AF-A0A2J8A0H7-F1
#
_entry.id   AF-A0A2J8A0H7-F1
#
_cell.length_a   1.000
_cell.length_b   1.000
_cell.length_c   1.000
_cell.angle_alpha   90.00
_cell.angle_beta   90.00
_cell.angle_gamma   90.00
#
_symmetry.space_group_name_H-M   'P 1'
#
loop_
_entity.id
_entity.type
_entity.pdbx_description
1 polymer ?
#
loop_
_entity_poly.entity_id
_entity_poly.type
_entity_poly.pdbx_seq_one_letter_code
_entity_poly.pdbx_strand_id
1 'polypeptide(L)'
;MQRLLPTGLLRSVDCLLRRLAAAGLQSKDEHNACTFSFLLASTILPSVIHARVATPPDCSSGHGGSIWRPQDDLGLLLSIVKLARREAELPGGVAFATPHPTPYELTLPLAQRIVGGLVVAGEEMVTLLVGLSRQRRRGSSTAVLERSVVALREAIALVSVAALPILERMVVRDLRSPGGSGGGGAGGGGAAAADASAAGPAAAAGGLRRPGAGRGSRGGARGGGRINGEQHELPFWADEVAGVLVHMAADEQLVGAVAGWLRGEAAALPQPARAGALVVHPRGLCDDLDARALAAALRHWNAAAAASVERLHAAAASSTSAAGGEGERGGSSSGSPGTAASGDGATAPLLAAARAAVALRKRSETALWCLWDGGAGGCPPWPPRVLRLCGNPACHNFAGPAEGDLPLRKCSGCKAVRYCGAGQGQHWREGGHKEACARLRAAMQAAKGGG
;
A
#
# COMPACT_ATOMS: atom_id res chain seq x y z
N MET A 1 -35.11 -16.26 12.20
CA MET A 1 -34.00 -15.47 11.61
C MET A 1 -32.68 -16.12 12.03
N GLN A 2 -31.91 -16.68 11.10
CA GLN A 2 -30.56 -17.16 11.39
C GLN A 2 -29.66 -15.93 11.59
N ARG A 3 -29.05 -15.79 12.77
CA ARG A 3 -28.04 -14.75 12.99
C ARG A 3 -26.82 -15.14 12.16
N LEU A 4 -26.57 -14.39 11.08
CA LEU A 4 -25.31 -14.50 10.34
C LEU A 4 -24.19 -14.12 11.30
N LEU A 5 -23.40 -15.12 11.72
CA LEU A 5 -22.19 -14.87 12.47
C LEU A 5 -21.28 -13.99 11.59
N PRO A 6 -20.57 -12.99 12.16
CA PRO A 6 -19.70 -12.10 11.39
C PRO A 6 -18.70 -12.82 10.48
N THR A 7 -18.27 -14.01 10.89
CA THR A 7 -17.37 -14.90 10.14
C THR A 7 -18.01 -15.48 8.89
N GLY A 8 -19.29 -15.86 8.97
CA GLY A 8 -20.06 -16.33 7.82
C GLY A 8 -20.25 -15.21 6.80
N LEU A 9 -20.42 -13.97 7.27
CA LEU A 9 -20.49 -12.80 6.40
C LEU A 9 -19.16 -12.55 5.69
N LEU A 10 -18.04 -12.45 6.43
CA LEU A 10 -16.72 -12.23 5.82
C LEU A 10 -16.34 -13.32 4.81
N ARG A 11 -16.67 -14.59 5.11
CA ARG A 11 -16.46 -15.70 4.17
C ARG A 11 -17.35 -15.59 2.93
N SER A 12 -18.59 -15.12 3.08
CA SER A 12 -19.49 -14.89 1.94
C SER A 12 -18.98 -13.75 1.05
N VAL A 13 -18.46 -12.69 1.67
CA VAL A 13 -17.80 -11.58 0.95
C VAL A 13 -16.54 -12.05 0.25
N ASP A 14 -15.70 -12.87 0.88
CA ASP A 14 -14.51 -13.45 0.27
C ASP A 14 -14.87 -14.34 -0.93
N CYS A 15 -15.85 -15.24 -0.78
CA CYS A 15 -16.41 -16.03 -1.87
C CYS A 15 -16.87 -15.15 -3.05
N LEU A 16 -17.60 -14.08 -2.76
CA LEU A 16 -18.14 -13.17 -3.76
C LEU A 16 -17.00 -12.44 -4.49
N LEU A 17 -16.05 -11.85 -3.76
CA LEU A 17 -14.90 -11.17 -4.35
C LEU A 17 -14.07 -12.11 -5.22
N ARG A 18 -13.85 -13.36 -4.79
CA ARG A 18 -13.15 -14.37 -5.57
C ARG A 18 -13.89 -14.74 -6.85
N ARG A 19 -15.23 -14.86 -6.78
CA ARG A 19 -16.07 -15.10 -7.96
C ARG A 19 -16.01 -13.92 -8.94
N LEU A 20 -16.15 -12.70 -8.44
CA LEU A 20 -16.07 -11.47 -9.24
C LEU A 20 -14.68 -11.32 -9.88
N ALA A 21 -13.63 -11.58 -9.13
CA ALA A 21 -12.25 -11.60 -9.61
C ALA A 21 -12.08 -12.66 -10.72
N ALA A 22 -12.55 -13.89 -10.50
CA ALA A 22 -12.48 -14.96 -11.51
C ALA A 22 -13.25 -14.61 -12.79
N ALA A 23 -14.39 -13.93 -12.70
CA ALA A 23 -15.16 -13.44 -13.84
C ALA A 23 -14.47 -12.31 -14.61
N GLY A 24 -13.53 -11.60 -13.98
CA GLY A 24 -12.78 -10.52 -14.62
C GLY A 24 -13.42 -9.15 -14.58
N LEU A 25 -14.42 -8.94 -13.71
CA LEU A 25 -15.11 -7.65 -13.55
C LEU A 25 -15.50 -7.04 -14.90
N GLN A 26 -16.11 -7.81 -15.80
CA GLN A 26 -16.39 -7.38 -17.16
C GLN A 26 -17.53 -6.35 -17.23
N SER A 27 -18.35 -6.22 -16.19
CA SER A 27 -19.48 -5.29 -16.14
C SER A 27 -19.37 -4.21 -15.06
N LYS A 28 -20.11 -3.10 -15.24
CA LYS A 28 -20.24 -2.02 -14.24
C LYS A 28 -20.88 -2.55 -12.94
N ASP A 29 -21.83 -3.47 -13.05
CA ASP A 29 -22.48 -4.08 -11.89
C ASP A 29 -21.50 -4.94 -11.08
N GLU A 30 -20.61 -5.69 -11.75
CA GLU A 30 -19.54 -6.44 -11.08
C GLU A 30 -18.53 -5.53 -10.39
N HIS A 31 -18.16 -4.41 -11.02
CA HIS A 31 -17.31 -3.38 -10.41
C HIS A 31 -17.97 -2.75 -9.17
N ASN A 32 -19.27 -2.45 -9.26
CA ASN A 32 -20.04 -1.92 -8.14
C ASN A 32 -20.11 -2.95 -7.01
N ALA A 33 -20.44 -4.20 -7.32
CA ALA A 33 -20.49 -5.29 -6.35
C ALA A 33 -19.12 -5.51 -5.68
N CYS A 34 -18.02 -5.44 -6.44
CA CYS A 34 -16.66 -5.48 -5.91
C CYS A 34 -16.39 -4.32 -4.96
N THR A 35 -16.75 -3.09 -5.37
CA THR A 35 -16.58 -1.89 -4.55
C THR A 35 -17.35 -1.99 -3.24
N PHE A 36 -18.63 -2.40 -3.28
CA PHE A 36 -19.43 -2.58 -2.07
C PHE A 36 -18.88 -3.68 -1.17
N SER A 37 -18.45 -4.81 -1.75
CA SER A 37 -17.84 -5.91 -1.01
C SER A 37 -16.55 -5.47 -0.32
N PHE A 38 -15.76 -4.63 -0.99
CA PHE A 38 -14.56 -4.05 -0.44
C PHE A 38 -14.84 -3.06 0.70
N LEU A 39 -15.78 -2.12 0.51
CA LEU A 39 -16.18 -1.17 1.57
C LEU A 39 -16.71 -1.89 2.80
N LEU A 40 -17.49 -2.96 2.58
CA LEU A 40 -17.98 -3.82 3.65
C LEU A 40 -16.81 -4.51 4.37
N ALA A 41 -15.83 -5.02 3.61
CA ALA A 41 -14.66 -5.66 4.17
C ALA A 41 -13.79 -4.70 4.99
N SER A 42 -13.47 -3.51 4.45
CA SER A 42 -12.59 -2.54 5.12
C SER A 42 -13.21 -1.99 6.41
N THR A 43 -14.54 -1.91 6.48
CA THR A 43 -15.26 -1.42 7.67
C THR A 43 -15.52 -2.51 8.71
N ILE A 44 -15.93 -3.70 8.28
CA ILE A 44 -16.31 -4.79 9.20
C ILE A 44 -15.10 -5.53 9.72
N LEU A 45 -14.09 -5.77 8.88
CA LEU A 45 -12.97 -6.63 9.23
C LEU A 45 -12.23 -6.16 10.49
N PRO A 46 -11.85 -4.88 10.65
CA PRO A 46 -11.17 -4.44 11.87
C PRO A 46 -12.01 -4.68 13.12
N SER A 47 -13.32 -4.42 13.04
CA SER A 47 -14.25 -4.65 14.14
C SER A 47 -14.36 -6.13 14.52
N VAL A 48 -14.38 -7.03 13.52
CA VAL A 48 -14.41 -8.48 13.75
C VAL A 48 -13.10 -8.97 14.37
N ILE A 49 -11.96 -8.48 13.89
CA ILE A 49 -10.65 -8.79 14.48
C ILE A 49 -10.62 -8.27 15.91
N HIS A 50 -11.04 -7.02 16.17
CA HIS A 50 -11.12 -6.44 17.51
C HIS A 50 -11.94 -7.31 18.46
N ALA A 51 -13.15 -7.69 18.06
CA ALA A 51 -14.04 -8.51 18.90
C ALA A 51 -13.41 -9.88 19.22
N ARG A 52 -12.82 -10.54 18.22
CA ARG A 52 -12.19 -11.88 18.39
C ARG A 52 -10.96 -11.83 19.27
N VAL A 53 -10.18 -10.78 19.12
CA VAL A 53 -8.98 -10.54 19.90
C VAL A 53 -9.31 -10.16 21.34
N ALA A 54 -10.37 -9.40 21.56
CA ALA A 54 -10.81 -8.95 22.89
C ALA A 54 -11.52 -10.06 23.69
N THR A 55 -12.02 -11.11 23.04
CA THR A 55 -12.72 -12.20 23.72
C THR A 55 -11.73 -13.01 24.55
N PRO A 56 -11.83 -13.02 25.90
CA PRO A 56 -10.94 -13.82 26.72
C PRO A 56 -11.14 -15.30 26.41
N PRO A 57 -10.09 -16.13 26.50
CA PRO A 57 -10.28 -17.57 26.39
C PRO A 57 -11.16 -18.03 27.57
N ASP A 58 -12.41 -18.39 27.27
CA ASP A 58 -13.32 -18.92 28.29
C ASP A 58 -12.71 -20.20 28.89
N CYS A 59 -12.42 -20.15 30.19
CA CYS A 59 -11.92 -21.30 30.95
C CYS A 59 -13.01 -22.36 31.20
N SER A 60 -14.21 -22.23 30.62
CA SER A 60 -15.32 -23.15 30.85
C SER A 60 -15.12 -24.44 30.04
N SER A 61 -14.86 -25.50 30.79
CA SER A 61 -14.74 -26.90 30.41
C SER A 61 -15.59 -27.33 29.20
N GLY A 62 -14.91 -27.72 28.11
CA GLY A 62 -15.37 -28.80 27.23
C GLY A 62 -16.07 -28.44 25.92
N HIS A 63 -16.55 -27.21 25.71
CA HIS A 63 -17.15 -26.83 24.43
C HIS A 63 -16.17 -25.96 23.65
N GLY A 64 -15.62 -26.51 22.56
CA GLY A 64 -14.53 -25.93 21.76
C GLY A 64 -14.77 -24.49 21.32
N GLY A 65 -14.45 -23.54 22.19
CA GLY A 65 -14.41 -22.12 21.87
C GLY A 65 -13.56 -21.92 20.64
N SER A 66 -14.09 -21.19 19.65
CA SER A 66 -13.43 -20.99 18.38
C SER A 66 -12.13 -20.20 18.60
N ILE A 67 -11.00 -20.91 18.72
CA ILE A 67 -9.68 -20.31 18.72
C ILE A 67 -9.60 -19.42 17.48
N TRP A 68 -9.27 -18.14 17.66
CA TRP A 68 -9.12 -17.23 16.54
C TRP A 68 -8.11 -17.82 15.55
N ARG A 69 -8.55 -18.01 14.31
CA ARG A 69 -7.73 -18.46 13.20
C ARG A 69 -7.54 -17.25 12.28
N PRO A 70 -6.36 -16.62 12.30
CA PRO A 70 -6.12 -15.45 11.47
C PRO A 70 -6.37 -15.71 9.98
N GLN A 71 -6.22 -16.95 9.53
CA GLN A 71 -6.49 -17.35 8.14
C GLN A 71 -7.95 -17.11 7.73
N ASP A 72 -8.89 -17.30 8.65
CA ASP A 72 -10.33 -17.22 8.36
C ASP A 72 -10.76 -15.76 8.15
N ASP A 73 -10.11 -14.81 8.83
CA ASP A 73 -10.48 -13.38 8.76
C ASP A 73 -9.58 -12.61 7.78
N LEU A 74 -8.27 -12.91 7.75
CA LEU A 74 -7.31 -12.22 6.90
C LEU A 74 -7.31 -12.78 5.47
N GLY A 75 -7.97 -13.93 5.22
CA GLY A 75 -8.22 -14.48 3.88
C GLY A 75 -8.89 -13.46 2.95
N LEU A 76 -9.83 -12.68 3.48
CA LEU A 76 -10.53 -11.63 2.75
C LEU A 76 -9.59 -10.51 2.29
N LEU A 77 -8.68 -10.03 3.16
CA LEU A 77 -7.68 -9.03 2.79
C LEU A 77 -6.79 -9.52 1.66
N LEU A 78 -6.44 -10.80 1.66
CA LEU A 78 -5.60 -11.39 0.63
C LEU A 78 -6.30 -11.42 -0.72
N SER A 79 -7.58 -11.80 -0.74
CA SER A 79 -8.40 -11.75 -1.95
C SER A 79 -8.51 -10.31 -2.47
N ILE A 80 -8.74 -9.34 -1.57
CA ILE A 80 -8.77 -7.91 -1.90
C ILE A 80 -7.43 -7.45 -2.49
N VAL A 81 -6.31 -7.77 -1.85
CA VAL A 81 -4.95 -7.43 -2.30
C VAL A 81 -4.66 -8.01 -3.68
N LYS A 82 -4.98 -9.29 -3.90
CA LYS A 82 -4.82 -9.93 -5.21
C LYS A 82 -5.65 -9.27 -6.29
N LEU A 83 -6.88 -8.90 -5.95
CA LEU A 83 -7.77 -8.19 -6.87
C LEU A 83 -7.24 -6.80 -7.19
N ALA A 84 -6.85 -6.02 -6.18
CA ALA A 84 -6.23 -4.70 -6.32
C ALA A 84 -5.04 -4.75 -7.29
N ARG A 85 -4.15 -5.73 -7.07
CA ARG A 85 -2.97 -5.93 -7.90
C ARG A 85 -3.33 -6.26 -9.34
N ARG A 86 -4.27 -7.19 -9.55
CA ARG A 86 -4.73 -7.56 -10.89
C ARG A 86 -5.31 -6.36 -11.63
N GLU A 87 -6.18 -5.58 -10.97
CA GLU A 87 -6.76 -4.37 -11.55
C GLU A 87 -5.69 -3.33 -11.90
N ALA A 88 -4.68 -3.18 -11.05
CA ALA A 88 -3.55 -2.29 -11.31
C ALA A 88 -2.64 -2.77 -12.46
N GLU A 89 -2.63 -4.07 -12.78
CA GLU A 89 -1.85 -4.68 -13.87
C GLU A 89 -2.56 -4.60 -15.22
N LEU A 90 -3.87 -4.37 -15.26
CA LEU A 90 -4.61 -4.27 -16.52
C LEU A 90 -4.14 -3.04 -17.33
N PRO A 91 -3.58 -3.25 -18.54
CA PRO A 91 -3.21 -2.16 -19.43
C PRO A 91 -4.48 -1.41 -19.84
N GLY A 92 -4.53 -0.11 -19.52
CA GLY A 92 -5.69 0.74 -19.78
C GLY A 92 -6.54 1.06 -18.55
N GLY A 93 -6.25 0.44 -17.38
CA GLY A 93 -6.87 0.78 -16.10
C GLY A 93 -8.37 1.07 -16.22
N VAL A 94 -9.09 0.20 -16.93
CA VAL A 94 -10.49 0.30 -17.37
C VAL A 94 -11.05 1.73 -17.29
N ALA A 95 -10.44 2.65 -18.02
CA ALA A 95 -11.25 3.72 -18.57
C ALA A 95 -12.23 3.00 -19.49
N PHE A 96 -13.41 2.63 -18.97
CA PHE A 96 -14.58 2.51 -19.81
C PHE A 96 -14.65 3.87 -20.47
N ALA A 97 -14.07 3.98 -21.67
CA ALA A 97 -14.28 5.10 -22.55
C ALA A 97 -15.74 5.00 -22.98
N THR A 98 -16.65 5.27 -22.04
CA THR A 98 -17.99 5.67 -22.38
C THR A 98 -17.80 6.96 -23.18
N PRO A 99 -18.24 6.99 -24.45
CA PRO A 99 -17.98 8.12 -25.35
C PRO A 99 -18.48 9.48 -24.81
N HIS A 100 -19.28 9.47 -23.75
CA HIS A 100 -19.68 10.64 -23.00
C HIS A 100 -19.52 10.39 -21.49
N PRO A 101 -18.46 10.94 -20.86
CA PRO A 101 -18.43 11.04 -19.42
C PRO A 101 -19.60 11.94 -19.00
N THR A 102 -20.57 11.38 -18.28
CA THR A 102 -21.56 12.22 -17.61
C THR A 102 -20.81 13.05 -16.56
N PRO A 103 -21.02 14.37 -16.48
CA PRO A 103 -20.25 15.27 -15.61
C PRO A 103 -20.44 15.03 -14.09
N TYR A 104 -21.15 13.96 -13.72
CA TYR A 104 -21.46 13.60 -12.33
C TYR A 104 -20.84 12.27 -11.88
N GLU A 105 -20.21 11.49 -12.77
CA GLU A 105 -19.54 10.24 -12.40
C GLU A 105 -18.02 10.41 -12.42
N LEU A 106 -17.48 11.20 -11.49
CA LEU A 106 -16.09 11.07 -11.03
C LEU A 106 -15.96 9.75 -10.27
N THR A 107 -16.06 8.65 -11.02
CA THR A 107 -15.87 7.33 -10.45
C THR A 107 -14.37 7.14 -10.33
N LEU A 108 -13.83 7.33 -9.12
CA LEU A 108 -12.43 7.00 -8.87
C LEU A 108 -12.15 5.57 -9.38
N PRO A 109 -11.03 5.33 -10.07
CA PRO A 109 -10.68 4.00 -10.55
C PRO A 109 -10.78 2.98 -9.40
N LEU A 110 -11.34 1.80 -9.68
CA LEU A 110 -11.55 0.76 -8.67
C LEU A 110 -10.25 0.48 -7.87
N ALA A 111 -9.10 0.48 -8.54
CA ALA A 111 -7.80 0.33 -7.91
C ALA A 111 -7.53 1.39 -6.81
N GLN A 112 -7.87 2.66 -7.05
CA GLN A 112 -7.70 3.74 -6.07
C GLN A 112 -8.60 3.54 -4.85
N ARG A 113 -9.85 3.15 -5.06
CA ARG A 113 -10.76 2.83 -3.95
C ARG A 113 -10.25 1.65 -3.13
N ILE A 114 -9.81 0.58 -3.80
CA ILE A 114 -9.27 -0.60 -3.12
C ILE A 114 -8.01 -0.24 -2.33
N VAL A 115 -7.12 0.57 -2.90
CA VAL A 115 -5.92 1.04 -2.20
C VAL A 115 -6.29 1.89 -0.98
N GLY A 116 -7.18 2.86 -1.13
CA GLY A 116 -7.59 3.72 -0.02
C GLY A 116 -8.12 2.93 1.16
N GLY A 117 -9.06 2.00 0.93
CA GLY A 117 -9.56 1.19 2.04
C GLY A 117 -8.57 0.11 2.53
N LEU A 118 -7.57 -0.30 1.73
CA LEU A 118 -6.48 -1.14 2.21
C LEU A 118 -5.64 -0.38 3.22
N VAL A 119 -5.31 0.88 2.93
CA VAL A 119 -4.56 1.74 3.86
C VAL A 119 -5.36 1.97 5.14
N VAL A 120 -6.66 2.32 5.05
CA VAL A 120 -7.53 2.45 6.23
C VAL A 120 -7.58 1.15 7.05
N ALA A 121 -7.72 0.00 6.39
CA ALA A 121 -7.68 -1.29 7.08
C ALA A 121 -6.33 -1.55 7.76
N GLY A 122 -5.23 -1.12 7.13
CA GLY A 122 -3.88 -1.13 7.69
C GLY A 122 -3.79 -0.30 8.97
N GLU A 123 -4.24 0.96 8.95
CA GLU A 123 -4.26 1.88 10.10
C GLU A 123 -5.05 1.31 11.28
N GLU A 124 -6.22 0.74 11.01
CA GLU A 124 -7.03 0.10 12.04
C GLU A 124 -6.33 -1.13 12.64
N MET A 125 -5.71 -1.98 11.81
CA MET A 125 -4.92 -3.12 12.29
C MET A 125 -3.70 -2.70 13.09
N VAL A 126 -3.06 -1.60 12.70
CA VAL A 126 -1.97 -0.96 13.42
C VAL A 126 -2.48 -0.51 14.80
N THR A 127 -3.63 0.15 14.88
CA THR A 127 -4.28 0.54 16.15
C THR A 127 -4.58 -0.67 17.06
N LEU A 128 -5.11 -1.75 16.50
CA LEU A 128 -5.34 -3.01 17.21
C LEU A 128 -4.05 -3.60 17.76
N LEU A 129 -2.99 -3.61 16.96
CA LEU A 129 -1.68 -4.10 17.36
C LEU A 129 -1.14 -3.36 18.58
N VAL A 130 -1.35 -2.03 18.68
CA VAL A 130 -1.00 -1.25 19.87
C VAL A 130 -1.79 -1.69 21.09
N GLY A 131 -3.11 -1.82 20.94
CA GLY A 131 -3.99 -2.20 22.04
C GLY A 131 -3.53 -3.51 22.66
N LEU A 132 -3.25 -4.49 21.80
CA LEU A 132 -2.73 -5.79 22.21
C LEU A 132 -1.36 -5.74 22.84
N SER A 133 -0.48 -4.96 22.24
CA SER A 133 0.87 -4.75 22.73
C SER A 133 0.86 -4.14 24.15
N ARG A 134 -0.02 -3.16 24.39
CA ARG A 134 -0.24 -2.59 25.73
C ARG A 134 -0.83 -3.61 26.70
N GLN A 135 -1.77 -4.43 26.24
CA GLN A 135 -2.34 -5.52 27.04
C GLN A 135 -1.29 -6.56 27.43
N ARG A 136 -0.34 -6.88 26.55
CA ARG A 136 0.79 -7.79 26.83
C ARG A 136 1.63 -7.27 27.98
N ARG A 137 1.95 -5.97 27.97
CA ARG A 137 2.73 -5.32 29.03
C ARG A 137 2.04 -5.33 30.39
N ARG A 138 0.72 -5.48 30.43
CA ARG A 138 -0.07 -5.60 31.66
C ARG A 138 -0.13 -7.02 32.23
N GLY A 139 0.63 -7.97 31.67
CA GLY A 139 0.74 -9.34 32.19
C GLY A 139 -0.37 -10.29 31.73
N SER A 140 -1.06 -9.99 30.63
CA SER A 140 -2.06 -10.90 30.04
C SER A 140 -1.40 -12.12 29.38
N SER A 141 -2.10 -13.26 29.36
CA SER A 141 -1.64 -14.55 28.82
C SER A 141 -0.91 -14.41 27.48
N THR A 142 0.33 -14.92 27.43
CA THR A 142 1.32 -14.59 26.39
C THR A 142 1.06 -15.27 25.05
N ALA A 143 0.61 -16.53 25.04
CA ALA A 143 0.65 -17.34 23.82
C ALA A 143 -0.39 -16.95 22.76
N VAL A 144 -1.64 -16.65 23.14
CA VAL A 144 -2.68 -16.23 22.18
C VAL A 144 -2.36 -14.84 21.65
N LEU A 145 -1.95 -13.95 22.55
CA LEU A 145 -1.60 -12.57 22.24
C LEU A 145 -0.41 -12.47 21.29
N GLU A 146 0.62 -13.30 21.49
CA GLU A 146 1.77 -13.37 20.59
C GLU A 146 1.40 -13.80 19.17
N ARG A 147 0.57 -14.84 19.03
CA ARG A 147 0.08 -15.26 17.70
C ARG A 147 -0.71 -14.13 17.03
N SER A 148 -1.51 -13.40 17.80
CA SER A 148 -2.31 -12.31 17.28
C SER A 148 -1.46 -11.14 16.80
N VAL A 149 -0.45 -10.77 17.58
CA VAL A 149 0.53 -9.74 17.24
C VAL A 149 1.28 -10.11 15.95
N VAL A 150 1.74 -11.36 15.83
CA VAL A 150 2.43 -11.82 14.61
C VAL A 150 1.50 -11.77 13.39
N ALA A 151 0.26 -12.25 13.52
CA ALA A 151 -0.70 -12.24 12.43
C ALA A 151 -1.05 -10.81 11.96
N LEU A 152 -1.24 -9.88 12.89
CA LEU A 152 -1.48 -8.47 12.56
C LEU A 152 -0.28 -7.83 11.88
N ARG A 153 0.94 -8.08 12.36
CA ARG A 153 2.17 -7.60 11.68
C ARG A 153 2.27 -8.13 10.26
N GLU A 154 1.99 -9.42 10.06
CA GLU A 154 1.95 -10.04 8.73
C GLU A 154 0.89 -9.41 7.82
N ALA A 155 -0.30 -9.09 8.36
CA ALA A 155 -1.38 -8.43 7.62
C ALA A 155 -1.02 -6.99 7.22
N ILE A 156 -0.44 -6.23 8.14
CA ILE A 156 0.03 -4.86 7.88
C ILE A 156 1.09 -4.87 6.78
N ALA A 157 2.10 -5.75 6.90
CA ALA A 157 3.14 -5.88 5.88
C ALA A 157 2.56 -6.25 4.52
N LEU A 158 1.57 -7.16 4.47
CA LEU A 158 0.87 -7.50 3.24
C LEU A 158 0.17 -6.28 2.63
N VAL A 159 -0.60 -5.54 3.42
CA VAL A 159 -1.32 -4.34 2.99
C VAL A 159 -0.34 -3.32 2.42
N SER A 160 0.75 -3.03 3.13
CA SER A 160 1.78 -2.07 2.69
C SER A 160 2.44 -2.51 1.39
N VAL A 161 2.88 -3.77 1.30
CA VAL A 161 3.53 -4.31 0.09
C VAL A 161 2.58 -4.34 -1.11
N ALA A 162 1.28 -4.49 -0.88
CA ALA A 162 0.27 -4.47 -1.93
C ALA A 162 -0.10 -3.06 -2.38
N ALA A 163 -0.26 -2.12 -1.44
CA ALA A 163 -0.70 -0.77 -1.72
C ALA A 163 0.37 0.05 -2.44
N LEU A 164 1.64 -0.07 -2.03
CA LEU A 164 2.73 0.77 -2.54
C LEU A 164 2.90 0.69 -4.07
N PRO A 165 2.99 -0.49 -4.72
CA PRO A 165 3.14 -0.57 -6.18
C PRO A 165 1.92 -0.03 -6.93
N ILE A 166 0.73 -0.08 -6.33
CA ILE A 166 -0.49 0.43 -6.96
C ILE A 166 -0.50 1.96 -6.89
N LEU A 167 -0.17 2.52 -5.72
CA LEU A 167 -0.02 3.96 -5.51
C LEU A 167 1.02 4.56 -6.44
N GLU A 168 2.16 3.89 -6.58
CA GLU A 168 3.21 4.23 -7.56
C GLU A 168 2.66 4.34 -8.98
N ARG A 169 1.93 3.34 -9.45
CA ARG A 169 1.36 3.37 -10.81
C ARG A 169 0.33 4.48 -10.99
N MET A 170 -0.45 4.75 -9.96
CA MET A 170 -1.43 5.84 -9.97
C MET A 170 -0.73 7.20 -10.07
N VAL A 171 0.28 7.43 -9.24
CA VAL A 171 1.17 8.59 -9.28
C VAL A 171 1.74 8.78 -10.69
N VAL A 172 2.33 7.74 -11.28
CA VAL A 172 2.97 7.82 -12.60
C VAL A 172 1.95 8.18 -13.68
N ARG A 173 0.70 7.69 -13.59
CA ARG A 173 -0.38 8.05 -14.52
C ARG A 173 -0.80 9.50 -14.38
N ASP A 174 -0.93 10.00 -13.15
CA ASP A 174 -1.30 11.39 -12.87
C ASP A 174 -0.25 12.36 -13.41
N LEU A 175 1.04 12.08 -13.13
CA LEU A 175 2.17 12.86 -13.64
C LEU A 175 2.30 12.84 -15.17
N ARG A 176 1.90 11.74 -15.82
CA ARG A 176 1.89 11.61 -17.29
C ARG A 176 0.70 12.29 -17.97
N SER A 177 -0.24 12.86 -17.21
CA SER A 177 -1.40 13.58 -17.73
C SER A 177 -1.28 15.12 -17.60
N PRO A 178 -0.17 15.79 -17.99
CA PRO A 178 0.05 17.21 -17.70
C PRO A 178 -0.81 18.19 -18.52
N GLY A 179 -1.86 17.73 -19.25
CA GLY A 179 -2.46 18.51 -20.35
C GLY A 179 -3.88 19.04 -20.20
N GLY A 180 -4.62 18.76 -19.11
CA GLY A 180 -6.07 19.00 -19.11
C GLY A 180 -6.58 20.35 -18.56
N SER A 181 -5.84 20.99 -17.65
CA SER A 181 -6.33 22.15 -16.89
C SER A 181 -5.64 23.46 -17.29
N GLY A 182 -5.20 23.54 -18.53
CA GLY A 182 -4.73 24.78 -19.17
C GLY A 182 -5.82 25.34 -20.06
N GLY A 183 -7.03 25.55 -19.52
CA GLY A 183 -8.07 26.34 -20.17
C GLY A 183 -7.63 27.79 -20.27
N GLY A 184 -6.63 28.05 -21.12
CA GLY A 184 -6.31 29.37 -21.61
C GLY A 184 -7.55 29.85 -22.34
N GLY A 185 -8.34 30.67 -21.66
CA GLY A 185 -9.32 31.53 -22.30
C GLY A 185 -8.57 32.45 -23.24
N ALA A 186 -8.36 31.97 -24.47
CA ALA A 186 -8.02 32.81 -25.59
C ALA A 186 -9.21 33.77 -25.75
N GLY A 187 -9.02 34.98 -25.25
CA GLY A 187 -9.95 36.07 -25.42
C GLY A 187 -10.21 36.27 -26.90
N GLY A 188 -11.43 35.93 -27.33
CA GLY A 188 -11.99 36.42 -28.57
C GLY A 188 -12.30 37.91 -28.41
N GLY A 189 -11.30 38.73 -28.69
CA GLY A 189 -11.50 40.15 -29.01
C GLY A 189 -11.92 40.29 -30.48
N GLY A 190 -12.90 41.16 -30.72
CA GLY A 190 -13.36 41.61 -32.05
C GLY A 190 -14.83 41.24 -32.30
N ALA A 191 -15.73 42.12 -32.74
CA ALA A 191 -15.57 43.45 -33.31
C ALA A 191 -16.85 44.28 -33.11
N ALA A 192 -16.67 45.59 -33.04
CA ALA A 192 -17.72 46.60 -33.06
C ALA A 192 -18.45 46.66 -34.41
N ALA A 193 -19.75 46.91 -34.37
CA ALA A 193 -20.47 47.55 -35.45
C ALA A 193 -21.42 48.58 -34.83
N ALA A 194 -21.19 49.84 -35.21
CA ALA A 194 -22.01 50.99 -34.90
C ALA A 194 -23.34 50.93 -35.65
N ASP A 195 -24.39 51.54 -35.09
CA ASP A 195 -25.17 52.50 -35.86
C ASP A 195 -25.96 53.48 -34.98
N ALA A 196 -26.23 54.63 -35.57
CA ALA A 196 -26.47 55.93 -34.95
C ALA A 196 -27.95 56.36 -34.84
N SER A 197 -28.15 57.54 -34.23
CA SER A 197 -29.29 58.50 -34.35
C SER A 197 -30.27 58.50 -33.14
N ALA A 198 -30.70 59.61 -32.52
CA ALA A 198 -30.68 61.03 -32.90
C ALA A 198 -30.89 61.97 -31.67
N ALA A 199 -30.60 63.27 -31.90
CA ALA A 199 -30.93 64.56 -31.23
C ALA A 199 -32.03 64.59 -30.13
N GLY A 200 -32.06 65.51 -29.15
CA GLY A 200 -31.47 66.85 -28.97
C GLY A 200 -31.93 67.48 -27.62
N PRO A 201 -31.65 68.76 -27.33
CA PRO A 201 -31.52 69.30 -25.96
C PRO A 201 -32.64 70.27 -25.51
N ALA A 202 -32.78 70.49 -24.19
CA ALA A 202 -32.82 71.82 -23.50
C ALA A 202 -33.42 71.81 -22.08
N ALA A 203 -32.79 72.62 -21.21
CA ALA A 203 -33.33 73.49 -20.16
C ALA A 203 -33.77 72.97 -18.75
N ALA A 204 -33.07 73.55 -17.78
CA ALA A 204 -33.55 74.23 -16.56
C ALA A 204 -33.97 73.45 -15.29
N ALA A 205 -33.09 73.59 -14.28
CA ALA A 205 -33.32 74.10 -12.92
C ALA A 205 -34.42 73.53 -12.00
N GLY A 206 -33.95 73.03 -10.85
CA GLY A 206 -34.53 73.33 -9.53
C GLY A 206 -35.36 72.24 -8.86
N GLY A 207 -35.01 71.91 -7.60
CA GLY A 207 -35.99 71.37 -6.64
C GLY A 207 -35.55 70.16 -5.82
N LEU A 208 -35.31 70.41 -4.53
CA LEU A 208 -35.12 69.45 -3.44
C LEU A 208 -36.31 68.48 -3.26
N ARG A 209 -36.05 67.17 -3.06
CA ARG A 209 -36.57 66.34 -1.94
C ARG A 209 -36.24 64.83 -2.07
N ARG A 210 -35.74 64.28 -0.95
CA ARG A 210 -35.70 62.85 -0.51
C ARG A 210 -37.10 62.18 -0.50
N PRO A 211 -37.27 60.89 -0.12
CA PRO A 211 -36.55 59.64 -0.39
C PRO A 211 -37.49 58.54 -0.94
N GLY A 212 -36.98 57.48 -1.60
CA GLY A 212 -37.81 56.35 -2.03
C GLY A 212 -37.04 55.05 -2.20
N ALA A 213 -37.45 54.04 -1.43
CA ALA A 213 -36.92 52.69 -1.42
C ALA A 213 -37.07 51.99 -2.79
N GLY A 214 -36.09 51.18 -3.19
CA GLY A 214 -36.11 50.46 -4.46
C GLY A 214 -35.12 49.31 -4.56
N ARG A 215 -35.39 48.25 -3.80
CA ARG A 215 -35.22 46.83 -4.19
C ARG A 215 -33.96 46.46 -4.99
N GLY A 216 -32.93 46.01 -4.27
CA GLY A 216 -31.79 45.32 -4.87
C GLY A 216 -32.18 43.96 -5.45
N SER A 217 -31.91 43.75 -6.74
CA SER A 217 -31.84 42.41 -7.33
C SER A 217 -30.47 41.80 -7.06
N ARG A 218 -30.36 41.08 -5.94
CA ARG A 218 -29.32 40.06 -5.77
C ARG A 218 -29.58 38.96 -6.78
N GLY A 219 -28.83 38.97 -7.89
CA GLY A 219 -28.65 37.80 -8.73
C GLY A 219 -27.95 36.72 -7.91
N GLY A 220 -28.75 35.81 -7.33
CA GLY A 220 -28.25 34.65 -6.63
C GLY A 220 -27.66 33.66 -7.62
N ALA A 221 -26.37 33.79 -7.90
CA ALA A 221 -25.57 32.72 -8.49
C ALA A 221 -25.36 31.62 -7.42
N ARG A 222 -26.43 30.87 -7.15
CA ARG A 222 -26.41 29.58 -6.48
C ARG A 222 -26.01 28.56 -7.54
N GLY A 223 -24.71 28.29 -7.66
CA GLY A 223 -24.23 27.25 -8.57
C GLY A 223 -22.81 26.86 -8.23
N GLY A 224 -22.62 25.62 -7.78
CA GLY A 224 -21.33 24.94 -7.93
C GLY A 224 -20.40 24.88 -6.70
N GLY A 225 -20.92 24.85 -5.47
CA GLY A 225 -20.08 24.62 -4.28
C GLY A 225 -20.13 23.17 -3.80
N ARG A 226 -19.53 22.20 -4.51
CA ARG A 226 -19.43 20.82 -3.98
C ARG A 226 -18.39 19.87 -4.59
N ILE A 227 -17.25 20.36 -5.09
CA ILE A 227 -16.18 19.49 -5.63
C ILE A 227 -14.84 19.57 -4.86
N ASN A 228 -14.77 20.30 -3.74
CA ASN A 228 -13.51 20.49 -3.00
C ASN A 228 -13.18 19.39 -1.98
N GLY A 229 -13.94 18.28 -1.94
CA GLY A 229 -13.68 17.19 -0.99
C GLY A 229 -12.45 16.34 -1.34
N GLU A 230 -12.20 16.11 -2.63
CA GLU A 230 -11.19 15.15 -3.09
C GLU A 230 -9.75 15.68 -3.01
N GLN A 231 -9.54 16.99 -3.09
CA GLN A 231 -8.19 17.58 -3.03
C GLN A 231 -7.54 17.52 -1.65
N HIS A 232 -8.34 17.36 -0.58
CA HIS A 232 -7.83 17.24 0.78
C HIS A 232 -7.35 15.83 1.14
N GLU A 233 -7.69 14.81 0.35
CA GLU A 233 -7.29 13.43 0.60
C GLU A 233 -5.86 13.14 0.12
N LEU A 234 -5.42 13.74 -0.99
CA LEU A 234 -4.09 13.49 -1.57
C LEU A 234 -2.92 13.86 -0.62
N PRO A 235 -2.92 15.02 0.08
CA PRO A 235 -1.88 15.34 1.05
C PRO A 235 -1.82 14.37 2.23
N PHE A 236 -2.97 13.84 2.64
CA PHE A 236 -3.09 12.84 3.70
C PHE A 236 -2.47 11.51 3.23
N TRP A 237 -2.86 11.00 2.07
CA TRP A 237 -2.28 9.78 1.50
C TRP A 237 -0.76 9.89 1.30
N ALA A 238 -0.29 11.06 0.87
CA ALA A 238 1.14 11.30 0.71
C ALA A 238 1.89 11.19 2.04
N ASP A 239 1.35 11.77 3.12
CA ASP A 239 1.95 11.66 4.45
C ASP A 239 1.94 10.22 4.97
N GLU A 240 0.87 9.49 4.68
CA GLU A 240 0.69 8.10 5.10
C GLU A 240 1.67 7.16 4.39
N VAL A 241 1.84 7.30 3.07
CA VAL A 241 2.85 6.56 2.29
C VAL A 241 4.26 6.79 2.85
N ALA A 242 4.61 8.05 3.11
CA ALA A 242 5.90 8.36 3.71
C ALA A 242 6.03 7.81 5.14
N GLY A 243 4.93 7.79 5.91
CA GLY A 243 4.86 7.22 7.25
C GLY A 243 5.15 5.72 7.25
N VAL A 244 4.44 4.97 6.41
CA VAL A 244 4.64 3.53 6.23
C VAL A 244 6.10 3.22 5.87
N LEU A 245 6.69 3.95 4.91
CA LEU A 245 8.09 3.75 4.53
C LEU A 245 9.07 4.05 5.67
N VAL A 246 8.86 5.15 6.42
CA VAL A 246 9.64 5.49 7.61
C VAL A 246 9.54 4.39 8.66
N HIS A 247 8.35 3.82 8.88
CA HIS A 247 8.14 2.75 9.84
C HIS A 247 8.80 1.44 9.41
N MET A 248 8.68 1.05 8.14
CA MET A 248 9.39 -0.10 7.60
C MET A 248 10.91 0.06 7.69
N ALA A 249 11.43 1.26 7.44
CA ALA A 249 12.86 1.56 7.58
C ALA A 249 13.34 1.59 9.04
N ALA A 250 12.44 1.84 10.00
CA ALA A 250 12.74 1.86 11.44
C ALA A 250 12.74 0.45 12.08
N ASP A 251 12.31 -0.57 11.32
CA ASP A 251 12.31 -1.97 11.74
C ASP A 251 13.60 -2.67 11.29
N GLU A 252 14.32 -3.28 12.24
CA GLU A 252 15.63 -3.92 12.00
C GLU A 252 15.59 -5.06 10.98
N GLN A 253 14.42 -5.63 10.76
CA GLN A 253 14.22 -6.78 9.88
C GLN A 253 13.81 -6.34 8.46
N LEU A 254 13.12 -5.21 8.35
CA LEU A 254 12.68 -4.66 7.06
C LEU A 254 13.66 -3.63 6.49
N VAL A 255 14.49 -3.00 7.33
CA VAL A 255 15.42 -1.93 6.92
C VAL A 255 16.33 -2.35 5.77
N GLY A 256 16.77 -3.62 5.70
CA GLY A 256 17.59 -4.11 4.58
C GLY A 256 16.84 -4.11 3.25
N ALA A 257 15.57 -4.55 3.25
CA ALA A 257 14.73 -4.55 2.06
C ALA A 257 14.39 -3.12 1.61
N VAL A 258 14.06 -2.24 2.57
CA VAL A 258 13.79 -0.83 2.29
C VAL A 258 15.04 -0.14 1.77
N ALA A 259 16.22 -0.41 2.33
CA ALA A 259 17.48 0.16 1.88
C ALA A 259 17.81 -0.26 0.43
N GLY A 260 17.63 -1.54 0.10
CA GLY A 260 17.83 -2.03 -1.27
C GLY A 260 16.84 -1.42 -2.26
N TRP A 261 15.58 -1.26 -1.87
CA TRP A 261 14.58 -0.57 -2.70
C TRP A 261 14.93 0.91 -2.89
N LEU A 262 15.26 1.63 -1.81
CA LEU A 262 15.63 3.04 -1.86
C LEU A 262 16.84 3.27 -2.78
N ARG A 263 17.82 2.35 -2.79
CA ARG A 263 18.99 2.42 -3.68
C ARG A 263 18.73 1.98 -5.12
N GLY A 264 17.53 1.50 -5.44
CA GLY A 264 17.23 0.92 -6.75
C GLY A 264 17.86 -0.45 -7.01
N GLU A 265 18.42 -1.10 -5.98
CA GLU A 265 19.05 -2.43 -6.09
C GLU A 265 18.02 -3.54 -6.30
N ALA A 266 16.78 -3.33 -5.84
CA ALA A 266 15.68 -4.30 -6.02
C ALA A 266 15.36 -4.57 -7.50
N ALA A 267 15.63 -3.59 -8.37
CA ALA A 267 15.44 -3.69 -9.81
C ALA A 267 16.69 -4.21 -10.55
N ALA A 268 17.87 -4.10 -9.93
CA ALA A 268 19.15 -4.40 -10.56
C ALA A 268 19.56 -5.89 -10.51
N LEU A 269 18.71 -6.78 -10.01
CA LEU A 269 18.96 -8.22 -10.11
C LEU A 269 19.07 -8.58 -11.60
N PRO A 270 20.23 -9.08 -12.08
CA PRO A 270 20.42 -9.39 -13.49
C PRO A 270 19.35 -10.36 -13.94
N GLN A 271 18.41 -9.91 -14.78
CA GLN A 271 17.55 -10.87 -15.47
C GLN A 271 18.48 -11.76 -16.31
N PRO A 272 18.44 -13.10 -16.14
CA PRO A 272 19.33 -13.98 -16.87
C PRO A 272 19.12 -13.74 -18.37
N ALA A 273 20.21 -13.38 -19.05
CA ALA A 273 20.23 -13.09 -20.48
C ALA A 273 19.55 -14.24 -21.24
N ARG A 274 18.32 -13.99 -21.71
CA ARG A 274 17.61 -14.93 -22.58
C ARG A 274 18.31 -14.92 -23.93
N ALA A 275 19.09 -15.96 -24.20
CA ALA A 275 19.52 -16.27 -25.55
C ALA A 275 18.29 -16.60 -26.40
N GLY A 276 17.99 -15.75 -27.39
CA GLY A 276 17.31 -16.18 -28.63
C GLY A 276 15.82 -15.89 -28.81
N ALA A 277 15.12 -15.17 -27.91
CA ALA A 277 13.73 -14.78 -28.16
C ALA A 277 13.58 -13.26 -28.04
N LEU A 278 13.30 -12.60 -29.18
CA LEU A 278 12.92 -11.18 -29.26
C LEU A 278 11.50 -11.01 -28.68
N VAL A 279 11.36 -11.22 -27.37
CA VAL A 279 10.15 -10.83 -26.65
C VAL A 279 10.26 -9.32 -26.47
N VAL A 280 9.51 -8.58 -27.29
CA VAL A 280 9.20 -7.18 -27.05
C VAL A 280 8.37 -7.13 -25.78
N HIS A 281 9.02 -7.16 -24.63
CA HIS A 281 8.38 -6.67 -23.41
C HIS A 281 8.16 -5.17 -23.61
N PRO A 282 7.03 -4.61 -23.14
CA PRO A 282 6.82 -3.17 -23.12
C PRO A 282 7.81 -2.52 -22.14
N ARG A 283 9.07 -2.41 -22.56
CA ARG A 283 10.09 -1.50 -22.03
C ARG A 283 9.51 -0.10 -22.20
N GLY A 284 9.18 0.56 -21.11
CA GLY A 284 8.79 1.98 -21.12
C GLY A 284 7.54 2.35 -20.32
N LEU A 285 6.82 1.40 -19.71
CA LEU A 285 5.63 1.76 -18.90
C LEU A 285 5.90 1.88 -17.39
N CYS A 286 6.83 1.10 -16.86
CA CYS A 286 7.39 1.22 -15.50
C CYS A 286 8.92 1.18 -15.61
N ASP A 287 9.54 2.30 -16.00
CA ASP A 287 10.90 2.54 -15.52
C ASP A 287 10.79 2.60 -13.99
N ASP A 288 11.64 1.84 -13.29
CA ASP A 288 11.55 1.63 -11.84
C ASP A 288 11.32 2.96 -11.12
N LEU A 289 10.21 3.08 -10.37
CA LEU A 289 10.01 4.23 -9.51
C LEU A 289 11.06 4.17 -8.41
N ASP A 290 12.19 4.83 -8.67
CA ASP A 290 13.20 5.02 -7.64
C ASP A 290 12.66 5.96 -6.55
N ALA A 291 13.35 5.99 -5.41
CA ALA A 291 12.93 6.81 -4.29
C ALA A 291 12.82 8.30 -4.63
N ARG A 292 13.55 8.79 -5.65
CA ARG A 292 13.52 10.19 -6.09
C ARG A 292 12.26 10.47 -6.90
N ALA A 293 11.85 9.55 -7.77
CA ALA A 293 10.60 9.62 -8.51
C ALA A 293 9.41 9.60 -7.54
N LEU A 294 9.45 8.75 -6.50
CA LEU A 294 8.43 8.77 -5.43
C LEU A 294 8.42 10.13 -4.71
N ALA A 295 9.58 10.65 -4.30
CA ALA A 295 9.64 11.93 -3.60
C ALA A 295 9.13 13.09 -4.47
N ALA A 296 9.49 13.13 -5.76
CA ALA A 296 9.04 14.14 -6.70
C ALA A 296 7.52 14.14 -6.88
N ALA A 297 6.93 12.94 -6.95
CA ALA A 297 5.49 12.77 -6.97
C ALA A 297 4.81 13.25 -5.69
N LEU A 298 5.29 12.77 -4.54
CA LEU A 298 4.74 13.16 -3.24
C LEU A 298 4.83 14.66 -3.02
N ARG A 299 5.83 15.36 -3.58
CA ARG A 299 6.01 16.80 -3.42
C ARG A 299 4.82 17.61 -3.94
N HIS A 300 4.11 17.13 -4.96
CA HIS A 300 2.90 17.79 -5.47
C HIS A 300 1.73 17.72 -4.48
N TRP A 301 1.71 16.71 -3.62
CA TRP A 301 0.62 16.46 -2.68
C TRP A 301 0.98 16.90 -1.25
N ASN A 302 2.21 16.64 -0.83
CA ASN A 302 2.73 16.93 0.50
C ASN A 302 4.27 17.03 0.50
N ALA A 303 4.79 18.26 0.63
CA ALA A 303 6.23 18.51 0.65
C ALA A 303 6.96 17.86 1.84
N ALA A 304 6.31 17.70 3.00
CA ALA A 304 6.90 17.09 4.18
C ALA A 304 7.05 15.56 4.03
N ALA A 305 6.08 14.93 3.38
CA ALA A 305 6.15 13.52 2.99
C ALA A 305 7.32 13.26 2.04
N ALA A 306 7.43 14.07 0.98
CA ALA A 306 8.55 14.02 0.04
C ALA A 306 9.91 14.17 0.74
N ALA A 307 10.06 15.18 1.59
CA ALA A 307 11.28 15.40 2.36
C ALA A 307 11.63 14.22 3.28
N SER A 308 10.63 13.48 3.78
CA SER A 308 10.86 12.28 4.58
C SER A 308 11.43 11.14 3.75
N VAL A 309 10.89 10.90 2.55
CA VAL A 309 11.43 9.90 1.60
C VAL A 309 12.85 10.28 1.16
N GLU A 310 13.12 11.56 0.88
CA GLU A 310 14.46 12.03 0.50
C GLU A 310 15.50 11.80 1.61
N ARG A 311 15.13 12.04 2.88
CA ARG A 311 16.00 11.75 4.02
C ARG A 311 16.32 10.26 4.15
N LEU A 312 15.32 9.39 3.99
CA LEU A 312 15.53 7.94 3.99
C LEU A 312 16.45 7.52 2.85
N HIS A 313 16.20 8.02 1.64
CA HIS A 313 17.04 7.75 0.47
C HIS A 313 18.50 8.17 0.70
N ALA A 314 18.74 9.39 1.21
CA ALA A 314 20.08 9.87 1.52
C ALA A 314 20.79 9.03 2.60
N ALA A 315 20.05 8.58 3.62
CA ALA A 315 20.56 7.69 4.65
C ALA A 315 20.92 6.31 4.08
N ALA A 316 20.09 5.76 3.18
CA ALA A 316 20.35 4.49 2.50
C ALA A 316 21.55 4.54 1.56
N ALA A 317 21.77 5.67 0.88
CA ALA A 317 22.89 5.89 -0.04
C ALA A 317 24.24 6.03 0.71
N SER A 318 24.25 6.73 1.84
CA SER A 318 25.47 6.93 2.67
C SER A 318 26.11 5.63 3.13
N SER A 319 25.32 4.55 3.26
CA SER A 319 25.78 3.23 3.66
C SER A 319 26.70 2.51 2.67
N THR A 320 26.79 2.94 1.42
CA THR A 320 27.56 2.25 0.37
C THR A 320 29.03 2.68 0.31
N SER A 321 29.37 3.86 0.85
CA SER A 321 30.69 4.50 0.69
C SER A 321 31.80 3.89 1.57
N ALA A 322 31.45 3.20 2.66
CA ALA A 322 32.42 2.79 3.68
C ALA A 322 33.34 1.60 3.29
N ALA A 323 33.09 0.91 2.18
CA ALA A 323 33.81 -0.32 1.80
C ALA A 323 35.02 -0.10 0.86
N GLY A 324 35.24 1.11 0.34
CA GLY A 324 36.21 1.39 -0.73
C GLY A 324 37.53 2.06 -0.29
N GLY A 325 37.84 2.12 1.00
CA GLY A 325 39.10 2.68 1.47
C GLY A 325 40.28 1.75 1.16
N GLU A 326 40.85 1.86 -0.05
CA GLU A 326 42.18 1.36 -0.40
C GLU A 326 43.23 1.99 0.51
N GLY A 327 43.42 1.37 1.68
CA GLY A 327 44.55 1.59 2.55
C GLY A 327 45.77 0.91 1.98
N GLU A 328 46.42 1.56 1.03
CA GLU A 328 47.78 1.28 0.62
C GLU A 328 48.71 1.61 1.79
N ARG A 329 49.04 0.61 2.63
CA ARG A 329 50.26 0.62 3.45
C ARG A 329 50.60 -0.78 3.97
N GLY A 330 51.73 -1.27 3.50
CA GLY A 330 52.36 -2.48 3.99
C GLY A 330 52.68 -2.42 5.48
N GLY A 331 52.55 -3.58 6.12
CA GLY A 331 52.85 -3.77 7.52
C GLY A 331 52.54 -5.20 7.94
N SER A 332 53.53 -6.08 7.80
CA SER A 332 53.50 -7.44 8.33
C SER A 332 53.20 -7.42 9.83
N SER A 333 52.33 -8.32 10.30
CA SER A 333 52.60 -9.30 11.39
C SER A 333 51.33 -9.79 12.10
N SER A 334 51.36 -11.10 12.38
CA SER A 334 50.60 -11.87 13.38
C SER A 334 49.08 -12.01 13.21
N GLY A 335 48.71 -13.19 12.71
CA GLY A 335 47.32 -13.65 12.55
C GLY A 335 46.57 -13.79 13.88
N SER A 336 45.34 -13.30 13.87
CA SER A 336 44.29 -13.71 14.79
C SER A 336 43.20 -14.43 13.99
N PRO A 337 42.58 -15.50 14.53
CA PRO A 337 41.59 -16.29 13.80
C PRO A 337 40.32 -15.46 13.55
N GLY A 338 39.90 -15.41 12.29
CA GLY A 338 38.82 -14.55 11.80
C GLY A 338 37.45 -14.87 12.42
N THR A 339 36.93 -13.90 13.17
CA THR A 339 35.50 -13.73 13.38
C THR A 339 34.92 -13.06 12.14
N ALA A 340 34.02 -13.76 11.43
CA ALA A 340 33.32 -13.22 10.27
C ALA A 340 32.58 -11.93 10.66
N ALA A 341 32.96 -10.81 10.06
CA ALA A 341 32.32 -9.52 10.28
C ALA A 341 30.83 -9.61 9.89
N SER A 342 29.95 -9.47 10.88
CA SER A 342 28.49 -9.40 10.66
C SER A 342 28.20 -8.19 9.78
N GLY A 343 27.55 -8.41 8.63
CA GLY A 343 27.19 -7.38 7.65
C GLY A 343 26.14 -6.37 8.11
N ASP A 344 25.92 -6.22 9.41
CA ASP A 344 24.86 -5.38 10.00
C ASP A 344 25.15 -3.87 9.90
N GLY A 345 26.39 -3.47 9.60
CA GLY A 345 26.77 -2.05 9.56
C GLY A 345 26.11 -1.24 8.43
N ALA A 346 25.74 -1.89 7.32
CA ALA A 346 25.27 -1.20 6.11
C ALA A 346 23.85 -0.61 6.23
N THR A 347 23.05 -0.99 7.21
CA THR A 347 21.67 -0.46 7.37
C THR A 347 21.53 0.51 8.54
N ALA A 348 22.57 0.65 9.37
CA ALA A 348 22.54 1.46 10.59
C ALA A 348 22.17 2.95 10.35
N PRO A 349 22.71 3.65 9.33
CA PRO A 349 22.32 5.05 9.07
C PRO A 349 20.85 5.20 8.71
N LEU A 350 20.31 4.30 7.88
CA LEU A 350 18.90 4.30 7.51
C LEU A 350 18.00 4.03 8.72
N LEU A 351 18.34 3.01 9.52
CA LEU A 351 17.62 2.66 10.73
C LEU A 351 17.56 3.84 11.71
N ALA A 352 18.70 4.53 11.92
CA ALA A 352 18.80 5.69 12.79
C ALA A 352 17.96 6.87 12.26
N ALA A 353 18.06 7.19 10.97
CA ALA A 353 17.29 8.26 10.33
C ALA A 353 15.77 7.98 10.41
N ALA A 354 15.37 6.73 10.16
CA ALA A 354 13.99 6.29 10.25
C ALA A 354 13.46 6.40 11.68
N ARG A 355 14.20 5.92 12.69
CA ARG A 355 13.83 6.06 14.10
C ARG A 355 13.72 7.52 14.55
N ALA A 356 14.59 8.40 14.05
CA ALA A 356 14.50 9.84 14.29
C ALA A 356 13.24 10.46 13.65
N ALA A 357 12.92 10.09 12.40
CA ALA A 357 11.70 10.53 11.72
C ALA A 357 10.42 10.02 12.44
N VAL A 358 10.43 8.77 12.91
CA VAL A 358 9.37 8.24 13.79
C VAL A 358 9.26 9.07 15.06
N ALA A 359 10.37 9.43 15.71
CA ALA A 359 10.35 10.25 16.92
C ALA A 359 9.78 11.66 16.70
N LEU A 360 10.04 12.26 15.52
CA LEU A 360 9.45 13.55 15.13
C LEU A 360 7.94 13.45 14.87
N ARG A 361 7.49 12.39 14.20
CA ARG A 361 6.04 12.09 14.00
C ARG A 361 5.34 11.74 15.31
N LYS A 362 6.05 11.12 16.25
CA LYS A 362 5.53 10.73 17.57
C LYS A 362 5.06 11.89 18.46
N ARG A 363 5.29 13.18 18.12
CA ARG A 363 4.63 14.29 18.83
C ARG A 363 3.11 14.34 18.62
N SER A 364 2.56 13.67 17.60
CA SER A 364 1.12 13.47 17.40
C SER A 364 0.62 12.05 17.69
N GLU A 365 1.47 11.02 17.63
CA GLU A 365 1.03 9.60 17.66
C GLU A 365 1.91 8.67 18.54
N THR A 366 2.22 9.10 19.77
CA THR A 366 3.28 8.53 20.63
C THR A 366 3.03 7.10 21.14
N ALA A 367 1.89 6.48 20.84
CA ALA A 367 1.44 5.23 21.44
C ALA A 367 1.98 3.95 20.78
N LEU A 368 2.28 4.04 19.49
CA LEU A 368 2.17 2.91 18.57
C LEU A 368 3.39 1.97 18.61
N TRP A 369 4.59 2.53 18.76
CA TRP A 369 5.80 1.82 18.33
C TRP A 369 6.91 1.66 19.38
N CYS A 370 6.76 2.15 20.62
CA CYS A 370 7.70 1.82 21.71
C CYS A 370 7.61 0.33 22.15
N LEU A 371 6.93 -0.51 21.37
CA LEU A 371 6.50 -1.87 21.68
C LEU A 371 7.07 -2.95 20.73
N TRP A 372 7.79 -2.54 19.69
CA TRP A 372 8.50 -3.46 18.79
C TRP A 372 9.88 -3.90 19.31
N ASP A 373 10.57 -3.07 20.09
CA ASP A 373 11.94 -3.33 20.59
C ASP A 373 12.05 -4.38 21.72
N GLY A 374 10.98 -5.13 22.04
CA GLY A 374 10.91 -6.03 23.19
C GLY A 374 10.83 -7.51 22.84
N GLY A 375 11.97 -8.17 22.59
CA GLY A 375 12.10 -9.64 22.76
C GLY A 375 12.99 -10.35 21.73
N ALA A 376 14.05 -11.00 22.22
CA ALA A 376 14.95 -11.87 21.48
C ALA A 376 14.19 -13.04 20.80
N GLY A 377 14.13 -13.02 19.47
CA GLY A 377 13.55 -14.11 18.68
C GLY A 377 13.36 -13.67 17.23
N GLY A 378 14.19 -14.20 16.33
CA GLY A 378 14.29 -13.79 14.93
C GLY A 378 12.97 -13.77 14.15
N CYS A 379 12.98 -13.02 13.04
CA CYS A 379 11.81 -12.76 12.21
C CYS A 379 11.12 -14.04 11.69
N PRO A 380 9.78 -14.05 11.57
CA PRO A 380 9.11 -14.98 10.67
C PRO A 380 9.53 -14.62 9.23
N PRO A 381 10.15 -15.53 8.46
CA PRO A 381 10.61 -15.21 7.12
C PRO A 381 9.41 -15.06 6.19
N TRP A 382 9.41 -13.98 5.42
CA TRP A 382 8.49 -13.72 4.32
C TRP A 382 8.52 -14.87 3.29
N PRO A 383 7.38 -15.31 2.71
CA PRO A 383 6.02 -14.77 2.86
C PRO A 383 5.37 -15.08 4.22
N PRO A 384 4.30 -14.34 4.60
CA PRO A 384 3.53 -14.53 5.83
C PRO A 384 3.24 -16.01 6.12
N ARG A 385 3.79 -16.54 7.21
CA ARG A 385 3.69 -17.97 7.53
C ARG A 385 2.32 -18.30 8.09
N VAL A 386 1.73 -17.36 8.80
CA VAL A 386 0.41 -17.53 9.42
C VAL A 386 -0.66 -17.55 8.35
N LEU A 387 -0.56 -16.69 7.33
CA LEU A 387 -1.58 -16.57 6.29
C LEU A 387 -1.62 -17.74 5.29
N ARG A 388 -0.64 -18.65 5.30
CA ARG A 388 -0.54 -19.79 4.35
C ARG A 388 -0.84 -19.33 2.92
N LEU A 389 0.00 -18.46 2.36
CA LEU A 389 -0.22 -17.93 1.02
C LEU A 389 0.34 -18.85 -0.07
N CYS A 390 -0.23 -18.75 -1.26
CA CYS A 390 0.52 -19.10 -2.46
C CYS A 390 1.70 -18.14 -2.58
N GLY A 391 2.92 -18.66 -2.54
CA GLY A 391 4.16 -17.88 -2.67
C GLY A 391 4.49 -17.48 -4.11
N ASN A 392 3.53 -17.59 -5.03
CA ASN A 392 3.59 -16.86 -6.29
C ASN A 392 2.90 -15.51 -6.06
N PRO A 393 3.64 -14.38 -6.03
CA PRO A 393 3.04 -13.07 -5.80
C PRO A 393 2.10 -12.64 -6.94
N ALA A 394 2.24 -13.22 -8.14
CA ALA A 394 1.34 -13.07 -9.29
C ALA A 394 0.25 -14.16 -9.34
N CYS A 395 -0.01 -14.85 -8.22
CA CYS A 395 -1.04 -15.89 -8.18
C CYS A 395 -2.45 -15.29 -8.33
N HIS A 396 -3.05 -15.43 -9.51
CA HIS A 396 -4.46 -15.12 -9.77
C HIS A 396 -5.39 -16.32 -9.55
N ASN A 397 -4.95 -17.33 -8.79
CA ASN A 397 -5.82 -18.44 -8.46
C ASN A 397 -6.81 -18.02 -7.37
N PHE A 398 -8.03 -17.72 -7.80
CA PHE A 398 -9.19 -17.45 -6.95
C PHE A 398 -10.10 -18.69 -6.78
N ALA A 399 -9.65 -19.89 -7.16
CA ALA A 399 -10.46 -21.10 -7.06
C ALA A 399 -10.74 -21.50 -5.60
N GLY A 400 -11.91 -22.08 -5.38
CA GLY A 400 -12.36 -22.54 -4.06
C GLY A 400 -13.04 -21.46 -3.21
N PRO A 401 -13.59 -21.84 -2.05
CA PRO A 401 -14.43 -20.97 -1.24
C PRO A 401 -13.65 -19.91 -0.43
N ALA A 402 -12.37 -20.12 -0.13
CA ALA A 402 -11.54 -19.14 0.57
C ALA A 402 -10.05 -19.31 0.25
N GLU A 403 -9.25 -18.29 0.51
CA GLU A 403 -7.78 -18.38 0.36
C GLU A 403 -7.17 -19.44 1.28
N GLY A 404 -7.69 -19.57 2.51
CA GLY A 404 -7.26 -20.59 3.46
C GLY A 404 -7.58 -22.03 3.04
N ASP A 405 -8.55 -22.20 2.12
CA ASP A 405 -9.00 -23.50 1.62
C ASP A 405 -8.24 -23.95 0.36
N LEU A 406 -7.31 -23.14 -0.16
CA LEU A 406 -6.49 -23.52 -1.31
C LEU A 406 -5.62 -24.74 -0.95
N PRO A 407 -5.56 -25.78 -1.81
CA PRO A 407 -4.70 -26.93 -1.62
C PRO A 407 -3.25 -26.56 -1.91
N LEU A 408 -2.59 -25.91 -0.95
CA LEU A 408 -1.23 -25.43 -1.11
C LEU A 408 -0.21 -26.54 -0.85
N ARG A 409 0.63 -26.79 -1.86
CA ARG A 409 1.73 -27.75 -1.79
C ARG A 409 3.02 -27.05 -1.41
N LYS A 410 3.82 -27.64 -0.53
CA LYS A 410 5.16 -27.12 -0.22
C LYS A 410 6.04 -27.24 -1.46
N CYS A 411 6.90 -26.25 -1.69
CA CYS A 411 7.95 -26.34 -2.69
C CYS A 411 8.80 -27.59 -2.41
N SER A 412 8.94 -28.47 -3.41
CA SER A 412 9.71 -29.72 -3.28
C SER A 412 11.17 -29.48 -2.94
N GLY A 413 11.70 -28.30 -3.28
CA GLY A 413 13.09 -27.92 -3.02
C GLY A 413 13.33 -27.35 -1.63
N CYS A 414 12.89 -26.11 -1.39
CA CYS A 414 13.16 -25.42 -0.15
C CYS A 414 12.17 -25.74 0.97
N LYS A 415 11.01 -26.37 0.69
CA LYS A 415 9.92 -26.67 1.64
C LYS A 415 9.37 -25.48 2.48
N ALA A 416 9.95 -24.30 2.34
CA ALA A 416 9.64 -23.09 3.08
C ALA A 416 8.43 -22.37 2.48
N VAL A 417 8.33 -22.38 1.15
CA VAL A 417 7.25 -21.73 0.41
C VAL A 417 6.18 -22.75 0.03
N ARG A 418 4.92 -22.31 -0.01
CA ARG A 418 3.77 -23.10 -0.44
C ARG A 418 3.17 -22.51 -1.72
N TYR A 419 2.63 -23.33 -2.61
CA TYR A 419 2.03 -22.90 -3.87
C TYR A 419 0.71 -23.60 -4.12
N CYS A 420 -0.27 -22.91 -4.70
CA CYS A 420 -1.36 -23.59 -5.39
C CYS A 420 -0.72 -24.22 -6.65
N GLY A 421 -1.01 -25.49 -6.97
CA GLY A 421 -0.21 -26.28 -7.92
C GLY A 421 0.19 -25.57 -9.22
N ALA A 422 -0.73 -24.82 -9.84
CA ALA A 422 -0.45 -24.02 -11.05
C ALA A 422 0.53 -22.85 -10.81
N GLY A 423 0.44 -22.17 -9.67
CA GLY A 423 1.28 -21.03 -9.32
C GLY A 423 2.75 -21.39 -9.11
N GLN A 424 3.05 -22.64 -8.71
CA GLN A 424 4.45 -23.10 -8.60
C GLN A 424 5.12 -23.12 -9.98
N GLY A 425 4.46 -23.73 -10.97
CA GLY A 425 5.02 -23.88 -12.31
C GLY A 425 5.21 -22.52 -12.99
N GLN A 426 4.25 -21.61 -12.85
CA GLN A 426 4.35 -20.25 -13.37
C GLN A 426 5.54 -19.49 -12.74
N HIS A 427 5.58 -19.38 -11.41
CA HIS A 427 6.63 -18.65 -10.71
C HIS A 427 8.02 -19.26 -10.94
N TRP A 428 8.09 -20.57 -11.15
CA TRP A 428 9.33 -21.24 -11.53
C TRP A 428 9.79 -20.87 -12.94
N ARG A 429 8.89 -20.85 -13.94
CA ARG A 429 9.20 -20.48 -15.33
C ARG A 429 9.61 -19.02 -15.47
N GLU A 430 9.00 -18.14 -14.68
CA GLU A 430 9.33 -16.72 -14.62
C GLU A 430 10.64 -16.45 -13.86
N GLY A 431 11.29 -17.49 -13.32
CA GLY A 431 12.60 -17.39 -12.65
C GLY A 431 12.54 -16.93 -11.19
N GLY A 432 11.41 -16.42 -10.72
CA GLY A 432 11.32 -15.71 -9.44
C GLY A 432 11.67 -16.52 -8.18
N HIS A 433 11.46 -17.85 -8.17
CA HIS A 433 11.79 -18.67 -6.99
C HIS A 433 13.08 -19.49 -7.12
N LYS A 434 13.68 -19.63 -8.30
CA LYS A 434 14.73 -20.64 -8.53
C LYS A 434 15.97 -20.42 -7.65
N GLU A 435 16.47 -19.19 -7.62
CA GLU A 435 17.66 -18.81 -6.84
C GLU A 435 17.37 -18.77 -5.33
N ALA A 436 16.25 -18.15 -4.95
CA ALA A 436 15.79 -18.12 -3.56
C ALA A 436 15.59 -19.54 -3.01
N CYS A 437 15.07 -20.46 -3.82
CA CYS A 437 14.91 -21.86 -3.45
C CYS A 437 16.25 -22.53 -3.16
N ALA A 438 17.28 -22.26 -3.97
CA ALA A 438 18.62 -22.82 -3.76
C ALA A 438 19.24 -22.30 -2.46
N ARG A 439 19.18 -20.97 -2.22
CA ARG A 439 19.67 -20.35 -0.98
C ARG A 439 18.98 -20.91 0.27
N LEU A 440 17.65 -20.98 0.24
CA LEU A 440 16.86 -21.53 1.36
C LEU A 440 17.13 -23.01 1.60
N ARG A 441 17.31 -23.81 0.52
CA ARG A 441 17.66 -25.22 0.65
C ARG A 441 19.04 -25.37 1.31
N ALA A 442 20.03 -24.60 0.87
CA ALA A 442 21.37 -24.63 1.45
C ALA A 442 21.36 -24.23 2.94
N ALA A 443 20.64 -23.16 3.30
CA ALA A 443 20.49 -22.74 4.70
C ALA A 443 19.85 -23.82 5.58
N MET A 444 18.80 -24.50 5.08
CA MET A 444 18.19 -25.62 5.82
C MET A 444 19.10 -26.84 5.94
N GLN A 445 19.93 -27.12 4.92
CA GLN A 445 20.91 -28.21 4.98
C GLN A 445 22.01 -27.91 6.00
N ALA A 446 22.53 -26.68 6.01
CA ALA A 446 23.50 -26.22 6.99
C ALA A 446 22.94 -26.32 8.42
N ALA A 447 21.71 -25.87 8.64
CA ALA A 447 21.05 -25.98 9.95
C ALA A 447 20.85 -27.43 10.43
N LYS A 448 20.76 -28.40 9.51
CA LYS A 448 20.62 -29.83 9.85
C LYS A 448 21.97 -30.51 10.14
N GLY A 449 23.07 -30.00 9.59
CA GLY A 449 24.40 -30.59 9.73
C GLY A 449 25.21 -30.09 10.93
N GLY A 450 24.76 -29.05 11.62
CA GLY A 450 25.44 -28.46 12.78
C GLY A 450 24.92 -28.93 14.15
N GLY A 451 24.31 -30.12 14.22
CA GLY A 451 23.68 -30.66 15.44
C GLY A 451 24.35 -31.93 15.94
#